data_AF-A0A1A6B687-F1
#
_entry.id   AF-A0A1A6B687-F1
#
_cell.length_a   1.000
_cell.length_b   1.000
_cell.length_c   1.000
_cell.angle_alpha   90.00
_cell.angle_beta   90.00
_cell.angle_gamma   90.00
#
_symmetry.space_group_name_H-M   'P 1'
#
loop_
_entity.id
_entity.type
_entity.pdbx_description
1 polymer ?
#
loop_
_entity_poly.entity_id
_entity_poly.type
_entity_poly.pdbx_seq_one_letter_code
_entity_poly.pdbx_strand_id
1 'polypeptide(L)'
;MTTAEVRSAWPDHPGYRIEATPCGHTAQVWFGDVLLAESDRCLVVTETDHIDRLYFPESAVHWEHLASSDYSSVCPFKGRAAYWNLVAADPVIENVVWSYRTPLAEVAAIAGHVSFYQESLRVVVLEHWPDGSTVTIAFPLWGDATELRRLIDVVPTGAGHFLGPAHGPTRRNVVEGGQLLAESVVAASKTFVGQRVTSASMIFVKSASFDAPVNISVETLRRGRVFSSAHVRIAQDGVLRSAGIVLADSGADDVMRDVEPMPDLPGPEAAVPFAGFGMTGREIRVVEAAYDPDPDRLGPPVIDAWVRFRDDPGEPYLRAALLAQSTTHWTIAAAMRPHRGLGEARAHITLSTGIMKADVAFHDDVDITEWLLYSNRAFWSGRGLAQGDGRVFTRDGRLAASYTVQAMVREFAVEPAAMGRDSGTAM
;
A
#
# COMPACT_ATOMS: atom_id res chain seq x y z
N MET A 1 16.98 -3.65 45.18
CA MET A 1 15.55 -3.24 45.09
C MET A 1 14.82 -4.39 44.42
N THR A 2 13.85 -4.98 45.10
CA THR A 2 13.03 -6.08 44.60
C THR A 2 12.21 -5.58 43.41
N THR A 3 12.48 -6.10 42.22
CA THR A 3 11.72 -5.81 41.00
C THR A 3 10.28 -6.23 41.23
N ALA A 4 9.36 -5.28 41.36
CA ALA A 4 7.94 -5.60 41.46
C ALA A 4 7.54 -6.41 40.22
N GLU A 5 7.05 -7.62 40.46
CA GLU A 5 6.63 -8.57 39.45
C GLU A 5 5.48 -7.97 38.64
N VAL A 6 5.59 -7.95 37.30
CA VAL A 6 4.56 -7.36 36.44
C VAL A 6 3.35 -8.29 36.45
N ARG A 7 2.21 -7.82 36.93
CA ARG A 7 0.95 -8.57 36.89
C ARG A 7 0.50 -8.72 35.43
N SER A 8 0.43 -9.97 34.95
CA SER A 8 -0.10 -10.33 33.64
C SER A 8 -1.57 -9.96 33.51
N ALA A 9 -1.93 -9.27 32.42
CA ALA A 9 -3.33 -8.99 32.07
C ALA A 9 -3.92 -10.03 31.10
N TRP A 10 -3.15 -11.03 30.67
CA TRP A 10 -3.65 -12.09 29.78
C TRP A 10 -4.93 -12.79 30.28
N PRO A 11 -5.09 -13.13 31.59
CA PRO A 11 -6.31 -13.76 32.08
C PRO A 11 -7.57 -12.88 31.97
N ASP A 12 -7.38 -11.55 32.02
CA ASP A 12 -8.47 -10.57 32.01
C ASP A 12 -8.86 -10.15 30.57
N HIS A 13 -8.05 -10.52 29.56
CA HIS A 13 -8.23 -10.13 28.16
C HIS A 13 -8.11 -11.32 27.19
N PRO A 14 -9.07 -12.27 27.19
CA PRO A 14 -8.99 -13.52 26.43
C PRO A 14 -9.01 -13.32 24.90
N GLY A 15 -9.35 -12.13 24.40
CA GLY A 15 -9.32 -11.77 22.98
C GLY A 15 -8.04 -11.06 22.52
N TYR A 16 -7.18 -10.62 23.45
CA TYR A 16 -5.92 -9.94 23.10
C TYR A 16 -4.93 -10.94 22.52
N ARG A 17 -4.21 -10.55 21.47
CA ARG A 17 -3.27 -11.40 20.76
C ARG A 17 -1.96 -10.66 20.57
N ILE A 18 -0.87 -11.36 20.87
CA ILE A 18 0.49 -11.00 20.48
C ILE A 18 1.06 -12.26 19.86
N GLU A 19 1.46 -12.18 18.60
CA GLU A 19 2.09 -13.28 17.88
C GLU A 19 3.46 -12.83 17.42
N ALA A 20 4.46 -13.70 17.62
CA ALA A 20 5.81 -13.49 17.14
C ALA A 20 6.14 -14.58 16.12
N THR A 21 6.27 -14.22 14.85
CA THR A 21 6.58 -15.14 13.76
C THR A 21 7.95 -14.80 13.16
N PRO A 22 8.70 -15.78 12.65
CA PRO A 22 9.95 -15.48 11.93
C PRO A 22 9.69 -14.56 10.73
N CYS A 23 10.51 -13.52 10.59
CA CYS A 23 10.54 -12.69 9.39
C CYS A 23 11.19 -13.49 8.26
N GLY A 24 10.49 -13.68 7.14
CA GLY A 24 11.02 -14.41 5.98
C GLY A 24 12.08 -13.66 5.16
N HIS A 25 12.54 -12.49 5.64
CA HIS A 25 13.42 -11.58 4.93
C HIS A 25 14.56 -11.11 5.82
N THR A 26 15.68 -10.72 5.21
CA THR A 26 16.69 -9.93 5.92
C THR A 26 16.09 -8.56 6.22
N ALA A 27 16.17 -8.11 7.46
CA ALA A 27 15.71 -6.79 7.85
C ALA A 27 16.89 -5.90 8.25
N GLN A 28 16.72 -4.60 8.08
CA GLN A 28 17.68 -3.59 8.49
C GLN A 28 17.00 -2.41 9.18
N VAL A 29 17.74 -1.77 10.08
CA VAL A 29 17.34 -0.51 10.73
C VAL A 29 18.42 0.54 10.48
N TRP A 30 18.00 1.70 9.98
CA TRP A 30 18.90 2.80 9.61
C TRP A 30 18.52 4.11 10.31
N PHE A 31 19.53 4.90 10.66
CA PHE A 31 19.40 6.33 10.96
C PHE A 31 20.29 7.12 10.00
N GLY A 32 19.69 7.84 9.05
CA GLY A 32 20.43 8.38 7.91
C GLY A 32 21.19 7.24 7.20
N ASP A 33 22.51 7.37 7.12
CA ASP A 33 23.42 6.39 6.54
C ASP A 33 24.05 5.43 7.58
N VAL A 34 23.65 5.51 8.85
CA VAL A 34 24.15 4.64 9.94
C VAL A 34 23.27 3.41 10.07
N LEU A 35 23.86 2.22 9.89
CA LEU A 35 23.21 0.94 10.13
C LEU A 35 23.18 0.64 11.63
N LEU A 36 21.99 0.44 12.19
CA LEU A 36 21.78 0.17 13.63
C LEU A 36 21.56 -1.31 13.93
N ALA A 37 20.98 -2.06 12.99
CA ALA A 37 20.82 -3.51 13.10
C ALA A 37 20.58 -4.13 11.72
N GLU A 38 21.06 -5.36 11.53
CA GLU A 38 20.79 -6.19 10.35
C GLU A 38 20.68 -7.66 10.73
N SER A 39 19.62 -8.35 10.31
CA SER A 39 19.46 -9.78 10.59
C SER A 39 18.42 -10.45 9.69
N ASP A 40 18.67 -11.69 9.32
CA ASP A 40 17.74 -12.65 8.69
C ASP A 40 16.99 -13.53 9.71
N ARG A 41 17.28 -13.35 11.01
CA ARG A 41 16.64 -14.06 12.13
C ARG A 41 15.73 -13.14 12.95
N CYS A 42 15.13 -12.15 12.29
CA CYS A 42 14.19 -11.25 12.95
C CYS A 42 12.86 -11.94 13.21
N LEU A 43 12.11 -11.44 14.18
CA LEU A 43 10.70 -11.78 14.40
C LEU A 43 9.83 -10.61 13.96
N VAL A 44 8.73 -10.90 13.25
CA VAL A 44 7.60 -9.99 13.11
C VAL A 44 6.70 -10.20 14.31
N VAL A 45 6.46 -9.14 15.07
CA VAL A 45 5.54 -9.16 16.21
C VAL A 45 4.29 -8.39 15.84
N THR A 46 3.19 -9.12 15.74
CA THR A 46 1.84 -8.60 15.48
C THR A 46 1.05 -8.59 16.77
N GLU A 47 0.46 -7.45 17.11
CA GLU A 47 -0.29 -7.24 18.35
C GLU A 47 -1.62 -6.55 18.07
N THR A 48 -2.66 -6.97 18.79
CA THR A 48 -4.00 -6.38 18.68
C THR A 48 -3.95 -4.86 18.81
N ASP A 49 -4.51 -4.17 17.80
CA ASP A 49 -4.60 -2.70 17.67
C ASP A 49 -3.24 -1.96 17.60
N HIS A 50 -2.14 -2.67 17.33
CA HIS A 50 -0.80 -2.09 17.18
C HIS A 50 -0.25 -2.27 15.77
N ILE A 51 0.73 -1.45 15.41
CA ILE A 51 1.52 -1.67 14.19
C ILE A 51 2.46 -2.84 14.42
N ASP A 52 2.62 -3.66 13.38
CA ASP A 52 3.65 -4.69 13.40
C ASP A 52 5.02 -4.06 13.65
N ARG A 53 5.84 -4.77 14.43
CA ARG A 53 7.19 -4.38 14.78
C ARG A 53 8.15 -5.51 14.46
N LEU A 54 9.33 -5.17 13.96
CA LEU A 54 10.43 -6.12 13.85
C LEU A 54 11.21 -6.19 15.16
N TYR A 55 11.53 -7.40 15.57
CA TYR A 55 12.34 -7.72 16.73
C TYR A 55 13.62 -8.42 16.25
N PHE A 56 14.76 -7.75 16.43
CA PHE A 56 16.08 -8.19 16.02
C PHE A 56 16.75 -8.93 17.18
N PRO A 57 17.46 -10.05 16.96
CA PRO A 57 18.30 -10.64 18.00
C PRO A 57 19.28 -9.62 18.55
N GLU A 58 19.52 -9.59 19.86
CA GLU A 58 20.48 -8.65 20.49
C GLU A 58 21.88 -8.71 19.85
N SER A 59 22.29 -9.88 19.36
CA SER A 59 23.57 -10.09 18.68
C SER A 59 23.71 -9.39 17.32
N ALA A 60 22.60 -8.93 16.75
CA ALA A 60 22.53 -8.27 15.44
C ALA A 60 22.50 -6.73 15.54
N VAL A 61 22.51 -6.19 16.76
CA VAL A 61 22.43 -4.75 17.00
C VAL A 61 23.83 -4.15 17.13
N HIS A 62 24.06 -3.03 16.46
CA HIS A 62 25.26 -2.21 16.55
C HIS A 62 25.22 -1.33 17.80
N TRP A 63 25.53 -1.94 18.95
CA TRP A 63 25.44 -1.30 20.27
C TRP A 63 26.37 -0.09 20.44
N GLU A 64 27.42 0.05 19.62
CA GLU A 64 28.31 1.21 19.58
C GLU A 64 27.59 2.53 19.26
N HIS A 65 26.41 2.47 18.65
CA HIS A 65 25.58 3.64 18.34
C HIS A 65 24.53 3.96 19.40
N LEU A 66 24.46 3.15 20.47
CA LEU A 66 23.39 3.18 21.46
C LEU A 66 23.94 3.34 22.88
N ALA A 67 23.21 4.07 23.73
CA ALA A 67 23.50 4.18 25.16
C ALA A 67 22.28 3.77 25.97
N SER A 68 22.49 3.01 27.05
CA SER A 68 21.40 2.62 27.96
C SER A 68 20.71 3.87 28.53
N SER A 69 19.39 3.84 28.59
CA SER A 69 18.57 4.84 29.25
C SER A 69 18.17 4.37 30.64
N ASP A 70 17.98 5.30 31.58
CA ASP A 70 17.36 5.02 32.88
C ASP A 70 15.83 4.89 32.77
N TYR A 71 15.27 5.25 31.60
CA TYR A 71 13.85 5.09 31.32
C TYR A 71 13.46 3.62 31.22
N SER A 72 12.34 3.26 31.86
CA SER A 72 11.70 1.96 31.71
C SER A 72 10.19 2.12 31.72
N SER A 73 9.49 1.19 31.06
CA SER A 73 8.04 1.15 31.02
C SER A 73 7.53 -0.25 31.36
N VAL A 74 6.26 -0.36 31.69
CA VAL A 74 5.61 -1.64 31.99
C VAL A 74 4.45 -1.83 31.02
N CYS A 75 4.53 -2.89 30.23
CA CYS A 75 3.42 -3.40 29.43
C CYS A 75 2.76 -4.55 30.17
N PRO A 76 1.44 -4.53 30.38
CA PRO A 76 0.74 -5.60 31.12
C PRO A 76 0.71 -6.95 30.36
N PHE A 77 1.01 -6.95 29.05
CA PHE A 77 1.04 -8.15 28.21
C PHE A 77 2.45 -8.66 27.90
N LYS A 78 3.46 -7.79 27.93
CA LYS A 78 4.84 -8.15 27.58
C LYS A 78 5.81 -8.14 28.75
N GLY A 79 5.54 -7.38 29.81
CA GLY A 79 6.43 -7.22 30.96
C GLY A 79 7.09 -5.85 31.00
N ARG A 80 8.27 -5.76 31.64
CA ARG A 80 9.02 -4.52 31.79
C ARG A 80 9.97 -4.31 30.61
N ALA A 81 9.87 -3.15 29.96
CA ALA A 81 10.77 -2.76 28.88
C ALA A 81 11.97 -1.98 29.42
N ALA A 82 13.14 -2.23 28.85
CA ALA A 82 14.34 -1.41 28.96
C ALA A 82 14.53 -0.62 27.66
N TYR A 83 15.15 0.56 27.74
CA TYR A 83 15.30 1.48 26.62
C TYR A 83 16.75 1.92 26.41
N TRP A 84 17.06 2.30 25.17
CA TRP A 84 18.33 2.89 24.77
C TRP A 84 18.11 4.14 23.92
N ASN A 85 19.02 5.11 24.10
CA ASN A 85 19.12 6.33 23.32
C ASN A 85 20.02 6.09 22.11
N LEU A 86 19.72 6.75 20.99
CA LEU A 86 20.58 6.78 19.82
C LEU A 86 21.57 7.94 19.94
N VAL A 87 22.83 7.59 20.22
CA VAL A 87 23.93 8.57 20.41
C VAL A 87 24.70 8.86 19.12
N ALA A 88 24.42 8.13 18.03
CA ALA A 88 24.91 8.47 16.70
C ALA A 88 24.17 9.65 16.05
N ALA A 89 23.08 10.11 16.65
CA ALA A 89 22.34 11.30 16.23
C ALA A 89 22.83 12.55 16.96
N ASP A 90 22.79 13.70 16.29
CA ASP A 90 23.02 15.02 16.88
C ASP A 90 21.83 15.95 16.57
N PRO A 91 21.00 16.31 17.57
CA PRO A 91 21.07 15.89 18.97
C PRO A 91 20.73 14.40 19.17
N VAL A 92 21.12 13.86 20.33
CA VAL A 92 20.79 12.49 20.76
C VAL A 92 19.27 12.28 20.71
N ILE A 93 18.84 11.15 20.15
CA ILE A 93 17.42 10.76 20.13
C ILE A 93 17.17 9.80 21.29
N GLU A 94 16.33 10.21 22.24
CA GLU A 94 16.07 9.43 23.44
C GLU A 94 15.11 8.26 23.21
N ASN A 95 15.36 7.14 23.90
CA ASN A 95 14.46 5.99 24.04
C ASN A 95 13.95 5.39 22.71
N VAL A 96 14.74 5.47 21.63
CA VAL A 96 14.34 5.04 20.29
C VAL A 96 14.40 3.51 20.07
N VAL A 97 15.05 2.81 21.00
CA VAL A 97 15.25 1.35 20.99
C VAL A 97 14.74 0.76 22.30
N TRP A 98 14.05 -0.39 22.25
CA TRP A 98 13.56 -1.06 23.46
C TRP A 98 13.67 -2.58 23.37
N SER A 99 13.63 -3.23 24.53
CA SER A 99 13.60 -4.68 24.67
C SER A 99 12.88 -5.11 25.96
N TYR A 100 12.24 -6.27 25.91
CA TYR A 100 11.72 -6.97 27.08
C TYR A 100 12.72 -8.06 27.48
N ARG A 101 13.66 -7.74 28.38
CA ARG A 101 14.73 -8.68 28.79
C ARG A 101 14.20 -9.91 29.51
N THR A 102 13.13 -9.74 30.28
CA THR A 102 12.42 -10.82 30.99
C THR A 102 10.93 -10.71 30.63
N PRO A 103 10.53 -11.11 29.41
CA PRO A 103 9.15 -10.98 28.97
C PRO A 103 8.24 -11.95 29.74
N LEU A 104 6.93 -11.68 29.73
CA LEU A 104 5.94 -12.62 30.27
C LEU A 104 5.94 -13.94 29.49
N ALA A 105 5.50 -15.02 30.13
CA ALA A 105 5.60 -16.38 29.58
C ALA A 105 4.86 -16.53 28.24
N GLU A 106 3.73 -15.85 28.09
CA GLU A 106 2.89 -15.85 26.89
C GLU A 106 3.61 -15.27 25.66
N VAL A 107 4.62 -14.43 25.86
CA VAL A 107 5.43 -13.80 24.80
C VAL A 107 6.92 -14.13 24.94
N ALA A 108 7.26 -15.27 25.57
CA ALA A 108 8.65 -15.67 25.81
C ALA A 108 9.53 -15.68 24.54
N ALA A 109 8.94 -15.83 23.36
CA ALA A 109 9.62 -15.80 22.07
C ALA A 109 10.40 -14.49 21.81
N ILE A 110 9.98 -13.35 22.38
CA ILE A 110 10.67 -12.06 22.17
C ILE A 110 11.87 -11.85 23.10
N ALA A 111 12.14 -12.81 24.01
CA ALA A 111 13.32 -12.74 24.89
C ALA A 111 14.60 -12.70 24.05
N GLY A 112 15.57 -11.87 24.46
CA GLY A 112 16.83 -11.69 23.73
C GLY A 112 16.68 -10.96 22.38
N HIS A 113 15.55 -10.30 22.15
CA HIS A 113 15.32 -9.47 20.97
C HIS A 113 15.09 -8.00 21.33
N VAL A 114 15.35 -7.13 20.35
CA VAL A 114 15.34 -5.67 20.44
C VAL A 114 14.49 -5.11 19.31
N SER A 115 13.70 -4.08 19.59
CA SER A 115 12.86 -3.41 18.59
C SER A 115 13.11 -1.89 18.58
N PHE A 116 12.67 -1.24 17.51
CA PHE A 116 13.07 0.10 17.12
C PHE A 116 11.85 0.95 16.73
N TYR A 117 11.85 2.24 17.10
CA TYR A 117 10.75 3.15 16.76
C TYR A 117 10.91 3.64 15.32
N GLN A 118 10.14 3.05 14.40
CA GLN A 118 10.13 3.42 12.98
C GLN A 118 9.64 4.85 12.69
N GLU A 119 9.09 5.54 13.69
CA GLU A 119 8.73 6.94 13.64
C GLU A 119 9.97 7.86 13.56
N SER A 120 11.13 7.37 14.03
CA SER A 120 12.41 8.09 14.00
C SER A 120 13.48 7.36 13.19
N LEU A 121 13.24 6.11 12.82
CA LEU A 121 14.22 5.23 12.18
C LEU A 121 13.64 4.61 10.91
N ARG A 122 14.49 4.44 9.90
CA ARG A 122 14.09 3.75 8.67
C ARG A 122 14.25 2.25 8.89
N VAL A 123 13.11 1.55 9.03
CA VAL A 123 13.05 0.10 9.17
C VAL A 123 12.63 -0.51 7.83
N VAL A 124 13.43 -1.43 7.32
CA VAL A 124 13.22 -2.03 5.99
C VAL A 124 13.42 -3.53 6.02
N VAL A 125 12.80 -4.21 5.07
CA VAL A 125 13.13 -5.59 4.69
C VAL A 125 13.77 -5.60 3.31
N LEU A 126 14.65 -6.57 3.08
CA LEU A 126 15.35 -6.79 1.83
C LEU A 126 14.80 -8.02 1.14
N GLU A 127 14.54 -7.89 -0.15
CA GLU A 127 14.10 -8.98 -1.00
C GLU A 127 15.08 -9.19 -2.15
N HIS A 128 15.63 -10.39 -2.27
CA HIS A 128 16.50 -10.76 -3.38
C HIS A 128 15.65 -11.34 -4.51
N TRP A 129 15.66 -10.69 -5.67
CA TRP A 129 14.88 -11.09 -6.83
C TRP A 129 15.68 -12.02 -7.76
N PRO A 130 15.01 -12.86 -8.56
CA PRO A 130 15.68 -13.77 -9.50
C PRO A 130 16.54 -13.07 -10.56
N ASP A 131 16.26 -11.79 -10.86
CA ASP A 131 17.03 -10.95 -11.77
C ASP A 131 18.37 -10.45 -11.17
N GLY A 132 18.67 -10.81 -9.91
CA GLY A 132 19.86 -10.40 -9.18
C GLY A 132 19.72 -9.07 -8.45
N SER A 133 18.58 -8.38 -8.55
CA SER A 133 18.33 -7.14 -7.81
C SER A 133 18.00 -7.42 -6.34
N THR A 134 18.39 -6.48 -5.47
CA THR A 134 17.93 -6.43 -4.08
C THR A 134 17.00 -5.25 -3.92
N VAL A 135 15.75 -5.53 -3.59
CA VAL A 135 14.71 -4.53 -3.38
C VAL A 135 14.58 -4.24 -1.91
N THR A 136 14.62 -2.95 -1.56
CA THR A 136 14.44 -2.46 -0.19
C THR A 136 13.01 -2.00 -0.01
N ILE A 137 12.32 -2.57 0.98
CA ILE A 137 10.89 -2.34 1.20
C ILE A 137 10.70 -1.77 2.61
N ALA A 138 9.99 -0.66 2.72
CA ALA A 138 9.67 -0.06 4.01
C ALA A 138 8.77 -0.99 4.84
N PHE A 139 9.08 -1.12 6.13
CA PHE A 139 8.28 -1.88 7.09
C PHE A 139 7.42 -0.92 7.94
N PRO A 140 6.18 -1.26 8.33
CA PRO A 140 5.50 -2.56 8.20
C PRO A 140 5.02 -2.84 6.77
N LEU A 141 4.95 -4.13 6.45
CA LEU A 141 4.37 -4.58 5.20
C LEU A 141 2.84 -4.51 5.27
N TRP A 142 2.21 -4.06 4.20
CA TRP A 142 0.76 -4.24 4.00
C TRP A 142 0.43 -5.71 3.67
N GLY A 143 1.32 -6.37 2.94
CA GLY A 143 1.17 -7.73 2.45
C GLY A 143 2.23 -8.01 1.38
N ASP A 144 1.92 -8.90 0.45
CA ASP A 144 2.80 -9.23 -0.67
C ASP A 144 2.05 -9.20 -2.02
N ALA A 145 2.78 -9.23 -3.12
CA ALA A 145 2.23 -9.21 -4.46
C ALA A 145 1.39 -10.46 -4.80
N THR A 146 1.66 -11.60 -4.15
CA THR A 146 0.85 -12.83 -4.32
C THR A 146 -0.52 -12.66 -3.69
N GLU A 147 -0.57 -12.05 -2.51
CA GLU A 147 -1.80 -11.70 -1.83
C GLU A 147 -2.58 -10.63 -2.61
N LEU A 148 -1.93 -9.59 -3.10
CA LEU A 148 -2.58 -8.60 -3.96
C LEU A 148 -3.21 -9.26 -5.20
N ARG A 149 -2.47 -10.17 -5.86
CA ARG A 149 -2.99 -10.95 -6.99
C ARG A 149 -4.22 -11.77 -6.57
N ARG A 150 -4.16 -12.47 -5.42
CA ARG A 150 -5.28 -13.26 -4.92
C ARG A 150 -6.54 -12.41 -4.70
N LEU A 151 -6.38 -11.19 -4.18
CA LEU A 151 -7.47 -10.26 -3.92
C LEU A 151 -8.15 -9.76 -5.20
N ILE A 152 -7.37 -9.44 -6.24
CA ILE A 152 -7.94 -8.96 -7.50
C ILE A 152 -8.47 -10.09 -8.41
N ASP A 153 -7.99 -11.32 -8.23
CA ASP A 153 -8.37 -12.47 -9.06
C ASP A 153 -9.74 -13.07 -8.66
N VAL A 154 -10.81 -12.31 -8.91
CA VAL A 154 -12.16 -12.64 -8.45
C VAL A 154 -12.66 -14.02 -8.91
N VAL A 155 -13.27 -14.78 -8.01
CA VAL A 155 -13.69 -16.17 -8.27
C VAL A 155 -15.12 -16.21 -8.81
N PRO A 156 -15.40 -16.89 -9.94
CA PRO A 156 -16.76 -17.04 -10.45
C PRO A 156 -17.66 -17.80 -9.45
N THR A 157 -18.84 -17.27 -9.16
CA THR A 157 -19.87 -17.91 -8.31
C THR A 157 -21.16 -18.21 -9.07
N GLY A 158 -21.31 -17.66 -10.27
CA GLY A 158 -22.44 -17.86 -11.17
C GLY A 158 -22.28 -17.07 -12.45
N ALA A 159 -23.24 -17.19 -13.37
CA ALA A 159 -23.23 -16.41 -14.60
C ALA A 159 -23.28 -14.90 -14.30
N GLY A 160 -22.20 -14.16 -14.63
CA GLY A 160 -22.08 -12.74 -14.33
C GLY A 160 -21.90 -12.40 -12.85
N HIS A 161 -21.59 -13.38 -12.00
CA HIS A 161 -21.38 -13.17 -10.56
C HIS A 161 -20.02 -13.70 -10.12
N PHE A 162 -19.31 -12.90 -9.34
CA PHE A 162 -17.97 -13.19 -8.85
C PHE A 162 -17.82 -12.78 -7.38
N LEU A 163 -16.84 -13.39 -6.71
CA LEU A 163 -16.45 -13.10 -5.35
C LEU A 163 -15.00 -12.62 -5.31
N GLY A 164 -14.78 -11.37 -4.89
CA GLY A 164 -13.47 -10.86 -4.53
C GLY A 164 -13.17 -11.28 -3.09
N PRO A 165 -12.08 -12.03 -2.84
CA PRO A 165 -11.84 -12.59 -1.52
C PRO A 165 -11.48 -11.51 -0.48
N ALA A 166 -11.67 -11.84 0.80
CA ALA A 166 -11.22 -11.00 1.90
C ALA A 166 -9.70 -11.13 2.08
N HIS A 167 -9.05 -10.03 2.47
CA HIS A 167 -7.66 -10.04 2.95
C HIS A 167 -7.59 -10.50 4.41
N GLY A 168 -8.56 -10.07 5.22
CA GLY A 168 -8.60 -10.29 6.66
C GLY A 168 -8.39 -8.99 7.44
N PRO A 169 -8.50 -9.06 8.78
CA PRO A 169 -8.36 -7.89 9.63
C PRO A 169 -6.99 -7.24 9.48
N THR A 170 -6.98 -5.94 9.23
CA THR A 170 -5.76 -5.11 9.16
C THR A 170 -6.03 -3.76 9.82
N ARG A 171 -4.97 -3.06 10.25
CA ARG A 171 -5.09 -1.77 10.92
C ARG A 171 -5.81 -0.74 10.06
N ARG A 172 -5.45 -0.65 8.77
CA ARG A 172 -6.16 0.20 7.79
C ARG A 172 -7.18 -0.66 7.06
N ASN A 173 -8.39 -0.70 7.61
CA ASN A 173 -9.46 -1.56 7.12
C ASN A 173 -10.30 -0.91 6.01
N VAL A 174 -9.63 -0.46 4.95
CA VAL A 174 -10.28 0.19 3.79
C VAL A 174 -9.68 -0.36 2.51
N VAL A 175 -10.51 -1.03 1.71
CA VAL A 175 -10.14 -1.49 0.36
C VAL A 175 -10.01 -0.29 -0.57
N GLU A 176 -8.89 -0.21 -1.26
CA GLU A 176 -8.60 0.90 -2.18
C GLU A 176 -9.46 0.84 -3.44
N GLY A 177 -9.84 2.02 -3.97
CA GLY A 177 -10.58 2.12 -5.23
C GLY A 177 -9.87 1.44 -6.40
N GLY A 178 -8.53 1.51 -6.47
CA GLY A 178 -7.73 0.82 -7.46
C GLY A 178 -7.89 -0.71 -7.42
N GLN A 179 -8.05 -1.29 -6.23
CA GLN A 179 -8.33 -2.73 -6.11
C GLN A 179 -9.73 -3.06 -6.67
N LEU A 180 -10.75 -2.28 -6.31
CA LEU A 180 -12.11 -2.47 -6.84
C LEU A 180 -12.19 -2.29 -8.37
N LEU A 181 -11.38 -1.37 -8.91
CA LEU A 181 -11.21 -1.20 -10.36
C LEU A 181 -10.57 -2.44 -10.99
N ALA A 182 -9.49 -2.95 -10.40
CA ALA A 182 -8.80 -4.16 -10.84
C ALA A 182 -9.72 -5.39 -10.83
N GLU A 183 -10.48 -5.60 -9.75
CA GLU A 183 -11.50 -6.66 -9.65
C GLU A 183 -12.55 -6.54 -10.75
N SER A 184 -12.96 -5.32 -11.12
CA SER A 184 -13.90 -5.07 -12.21
C SER A 184 -13.34 -5.45 -13.58
N VAL A 185 -12.05 -5.16 -13.82
CA VAL A 185 -11.34 -5.57 -15.04
C VAL A 185 -11.26 -7.10 -15.13
N VAL A 186 -10.93 -7.78 -14.03
CA VAL A 186 -10.87 -9.25 -13.99
C VAL A 186 -12.26 -9.87 -14.20
N ALA A 187 -13.29 -9.38 -13.50
CA ALA A 187 -14.67 -9.88 -13.65
C ALA A 187 -15.19 -9.75 -15.08
N ALA A 188 -14.96 -8.59 -15.72
CA ALA A 188 -15.34 -8.36 -17.11
C ALA A 188 -14.56 -9.27 -18.07
N SER A 189 -13.25 -9.45 -17.86
CA SER A 189 -12.41 -10.32 -18.68
C SER A 189 -12.87 -11.79 -18.60
N LYS A 190 -13.22 -12.27 -17.40
CA LYS A 190 -13.78 -13.61 -17.21
C LYS A 190 -15.18 -13.78 -17.81
N THR A 191 -15.93 -12.70 -17.98
CA THR A 191 -17.26 -12.71 -18.65
C THR A 191 -17.14 -12.71 -20.18
N PHE A 192 -16.15 -12.01 -20.72
CA PHE A 192 -15.90 -11.83 -22.15
C PHE A 192 -14.65 -12.61 -22.60
N VAL A 193 -14.65 -13.92 -22.37
CA VAL A 193 -13.55 -14.81 -22.79
C VAL A 193 -13.21 -14.61 -24.27
N GLY A 194 -11.92 -14.38 -24.55
CA GLY A 194 -11.40 -14.09 -25.90
C GLY A 194 -11.46 -12.61 -26.30
N GLN A 195 -11.93 -11.73 -25.42
CA GLN A 195 -11.83 -10.28 -25.57
C GLN A 195 -10.96 -9.71 -24.45
N ARG A 196 -10.21 -8.64 -24.75
CA ARG A 196 -9.46 -7.86 -23.76
C ARG A 196 -10.29 -6.65 -23.33
N VAL A 197 -10.17 -6.26 -22.06
CA VAL A 197 -10.73 -4.99 -21.59
C VAL A 197 -9.91 -3.84 -22.14
N THR A 198 -10.54 -2.89 -22.85
CA THR A 198 -9.89 -1.72 -23.42
C THR A 198 -10.09 -0.47 -22.56
N SER A 199 -11.16 -0.40 -21.76
CA SER A 199 -11.35 0.68 -20.80
C SER A 199 -12.32 0.30 -19.68
N ALA A 200 -12.17 0.96 -18.54
CA ALA A 200 -13.08 0.86 -17.40
C ALA A 200 -13.27 2.24 -16.74
N SER A 201 -14.51 2.57 -16.37
CA SER A 201 -14.87 3.80 -15.67
C SER A 201 -15.67 3.44 -14.43
N MET A 202 -15.13 3.72 -13.24
CA MET A 202 -15.68 3.30 -11.95
C MET A 202 -15.89 4.50 -11.02
N ILE A 203 -17.02 4.52 -10.31
CA ILE A 203 -17.32 5.44 -9.20
C ILE A 203 -17.29 4.64 -7.89
N PHE A 204 -16.57 5.16 -6.90
CA PHE A 204 -16.46 4.60 -5.56
C PHE A 204 -17.45 5.31 -4.65
N VAL A 205 -18.55 4.62 -4.32
CA VAL A 205 -19.70 5.15 -3.58
C VAL A 205 -19.44 5.11 -2.08
N LYS A 206 -18.80 4.03 -1.61
CA LYS A 206 -18.49 3.78 -0.20
C LYS A 206 -17.32 2.82 -0.07
N SER A 207 -16.53 2.98 0.98
CA SER A 207 -15.45 2.05 1.32
C SER A 207 -15.95 0.64 1.53
N ALA A 208 -15.19 -0.34 1.05
CA ALA A 208 -15.28 -1.73 1.49
C ALA A 208 -14.22 -1.96 2.58
N SER A 209 -14.45 -2.93 3.46
CA SER A 209 -13.49 -3.40 4.46
C SER A 209 -12.76 -4.66 3.97
N PHE A 210 -11.58 -4.92 4.53
CA PHE A 210 -10.81 -6.14 4.30
C PHE A 210 -11.31 -7.35 5.09
N ASP A 211 -12.20 -7.15 6.06
CA ASP A 211 -12.71 -8.22 6.95
C ASP A 211 -13.58 -9.25 6.22
N ALA A 212 -14.22 -8.86 5.11
CA ALA A 212 -15.19 -9.68 4.41
C ALA A 212 -15.01 -9.61 2.89
N PRO A 213 -15.40 -10.67 2.14
CA PRO A 213 -15.37 -10.65 0.68
C PRO A 213 -16.26 -9.56 0.08
N VAL A 214 -15.97 -9.18 -1.16
CA VAL A 214 -16.85 -8.32 -1.96
C VAL A 214 -17.54 -9.14 -3.05
N ASN A 215 -18.80 -8.83 -3.32
CA ASN A 215 -19.59 -9.46 -4.39
C ASN A 215 -19.57 -8.57 -5.62
N ILE A 216 -19.15 -9.11 -6.74
CA ILE A 216 -19.12 -8.42 -8.03
C ILE A 216 -20.20 -8.99 -8.93
N SER A 217 -21.05 -8.13 -9.50
CA SER A 217 -22.00 -8.50 -10.54
C SER A 217 -21.68 -7.78 -11.85
N VAL A 218 -21.65 -8.54 -12.94
CA VAL A 218 -21.38 -8.07 -14.31
C VAL A 218 -22.65 -8.25 -15.14
N GLU A 219 -23.31 -7.15 -15.44
CA GLU A 219 -24.46 -7.10 -16.34
C GLU A 219 -23.95 -6.80 -17.77
N THR A 220 -24.13 -7.74 -18.69
CA THR A 220 -23.78 -7.52 -20.09
C THR A 220 -24.77 -6.56 -20.74
N LEU A 221 -24.31 -5.36 -21.11
CA LEU A 221 -25.12 -4.36 -21.82
C LEU A 221 -25.18 -4.69 -23.31
N ARG A 222 -24.07 -5.15 -23.87
CA ARG A 222 -23.95 -5.57 -25.27
C ARG A 222 -22.88 -6.65 -25.39
N ARG A 223 -23.21 -7.73 -26.11
CA ARG A 223 -22.25 -8.77 -26.50
C ARG A 223 -22.14 -8.79 -28.02
N GLY A 224 -20.99 -8.38 -28.53
CA GLY A 224 -20.69 -8.38 -29.96
C GLY A 224 -19.47 -9.22 -30.27
N ARG A 225 -19.30 -9.56 -31.55
CA ARG A 225 -18.10 -10.29 -32.02
C ARG A 225 -16.82 -9.47 -31.82
N VAL A 226 -16.89 -8.17 -32.10
CA VAL A 226 -15.74 -7.25 -32.01
C VAL A 226 -15.73 -6.52 -30.68
N PHE A 227 -16.84 -5.90 -30.29
CA PHE A 227 -16.94 -5.13 -29.04
C PHE A 227 -18.02 -5.70 -28.13
N SER A 228 -17.72 -5.71 -26.83
CA SER A 228 -18.68 -5.97 -25.77
C SER A 228 -18.57 -4.91 -24.69
N SER A 229 -19.67 -4.66 -23.98
CA SER A 229 -19.71 -3.71 -22.87
C SER A 229 -20.53 -4.28 -21.72
N ALA A 230 -20.10 -4.00 -20.50
CA ALA A 230 -20.79 -4.42 -19.29
C ALA A 230 -20.91 -3.27 -18.28
N HIS A 231 -21.96 -3.33 -17.47
CA HIS A 231 -22.08 -2.60 -16.23
C HIS A 231 -21.60 -3.52 -15.09
N VAL A 232 -20.68 -3.03 -14.27
CA VAL A 232 -20.11 -3.76 -13.13
C VAL A 232 -20.57 -3.08 -11.85
N ARG A 233 -21.01 -3.86 -10.87
CA ARG A 233 -21.35 -3.39 -9.51
C ARG A 233 -20.62 -4.23 -8.49
N ILE A 234 -20.05 -3.58 -7.49
CA ILE A 234 -19.39 -4.22 -6.36
C ILE A 234 -20.13 -3.88 -5.08
N ALA A 235 -20.55 -4.90 -4.34
CA ALA A 235 -21.29 -4.77 -3.09
C ALA A 235 -20.66 -5.61 -1.97
N GLN A 236 -20.70 -5.10 -0.75
CA GLN A 236 -20.28 -5.81 0.47
C GLN A 236 -21.39 -5.68 1.50
N ASP A 237 -21.84 -6.81 2.03
CA ASP A 237 -22.98 -6.93 2.95
C ASP A 237 -24.27 -6.30 2.40
N GLY A 238 -24.53 -6.50 1.10
CA GLY A 238 -25.69 -5.94 0.41
C GLY A 238 -25.62 -4.44 0.12
N VAL A 239 -24.56 -3.75 0.54
CA VAL A 239 -24.36 -2.31 0.32
C VAL A 239 -23.43 -2.09 -0.87
N LEU A 240 -23.86 -1.24 -1.81
CA LEU A 240 -23.06 -0.85 -2.98
C LEU A 240 -21.81 -0.08 -2.55
N ARG A 241 -20.65 -0.53 -3.04
CA ARG A 241 -19.33 0.06 -2.77
C ARG A 241 -18.78 0.76 -3.99
N SER A 242 -18.94 0.14 -5.16
CA SER A 242 -18.49 0.70 -6.44
C SER A 242 -19.41 0.29 -7.58
N ALA A 243 -19.50 1.11 -8.63
CA ALA A 243 -20.20 0.79 -9.85
C ALA A 243 -19.57 1.49 -11.06
N GLY A 244 -19.68 0.88 -12.24
CA GLY A 244 -19.06 1.43 -13.43
C GLY A 244 -19.31 0.66 -14.72
N ILE A 245 -18.73 1.13 -15.82
CA ILE A 245 -18.88 0.53 -17.14
C ILE A 245 -17.52 0.08 -17.65
N VAL A 246 -17.50 -1.08 -18.28
CA VAL A 246 -16.31 -1.66 -18.92
C VAL A 246 -16.58 -1.85 -20.41
N LEU A 247 -15.57 -1.56 -21.23
CA LEU A 247 -15.53 -1.85 -22.66
C LEU A 247 -14.45 -2.90 -22.94
N ALA A 248 -14.77 -3.87 -23.79
CA ALA A 248 -13.86 -4.91 -24.23
C ALA A 248 -13.90 -5.09 -25.75
N ASP A 249 -12.78 -5.53 -26.33
CA ASP A 249 -12.66 -5.81 -27.76
C ASP A 249 -11.96 -7.14 -28.05
N SER A 250 -12.07 -7.64 -29.28
CA SER A 250 -11.36 -8.84 -29.75
C SER A 250 -9.94 -8.56 -30.27
N GLY A 251 -9.41 -7.34 -30.08
CA GLY A 251 -8.21 -6.85 -30.72
C GLY A 251 -8.34 -6.59 -32.23
N ALA A 252 -7.35 -5.88 -32.78
CA ALA A 252 -7.14 -5.63 -34.20
C ALA A 252 -5.68 -5.22 -34.44
N ASP A 253 -5.19 -5.40 -35.67
CA ASP A 253 -3.90 -4.85 -36.10
C ASP A 253 -3.99 -3.32 -36.30
N ASP A 254 -2.85 -2.65 -36.17
CA ASP A 254 -2.76 -1.21 -36.40
C ASP A 254 -3.04 -0.85 -37.87
N VAL A 255 -4.03 0.02 -38.06
CA VAL A 255 -4.19 0.78 -39.31
C VAL A 255 -3.46 2.13 -39.23
N MET A 256 -3.33 2.67 -38.02
CA MET A 256 -2.65 3.93 -37.70
C MET A 256 -2.14 3.88 -36.26
N ARG A 257 -1.00 4.54 -36.00
CA ARG A 257 -0.43 4.65 -34.65
C ARG A 257 0.22 6.01 -34.48
N ASP A 258 -0.16 6.70 -33.42
CA ASP A 258 0.46 7.92 -32.92
C ASP A 258 0.31 7.91 -31.40
N VAL A 259 1.36 8.33 -30.69
CA VAL A 259 1.41 8.26 -29.22
C VAL A 259 2.04 9.53 -28.66
N GLU A 260 1.54 9.95 -27.49
CA GLU A 260 2.22 10.96 -26.68
C GLU A 260 3.62 10.43 -26.31
N PRO A 261 4.71 11.18 -26.51
CA PRO A 261 6.04 10.72 -26.14
C PRO A 261 6.15 10.58 -24.62
N MET A 262 6.87 9.55 -24.16
CA MET A 262 7.26 9.43 -22.75
C MET A 262 8.03 10.69 -22.32
N PRO A 263 7.72 11.28 -21.15
CA PRO A 263 8.46 12.45 -20.67
C PRO A 263 9.92 12.09 -20.38
N ASP A 264 10.82 13.05 -20.64
CA ASP A 264 12.25 12.92 -20.34
C ASP A 264 12.48 13.10 -18.83
N LEU A 265 12.52 11.99 -18.11
CA LEU A 265 12.66 11.92 -16.66
C LEU A 265 13.79 10.96 -16.26
N PRO A 266 14.38 11.13 -15.06
CA PRO A 266 15.33 10.18 -14.53
C PRO A 266 14.77 8.74 -14.51
N GLY A 267 15.62 7.80 -14.94
CA GLY A 267 15.30 6.37 -14.90
C GLY A 267 15.16 5.82 -13.48
N PRO A 268 14.68 4.57 -13.32
CA PRO A 268 14.42 3.96 -12.02
C PRO A 268 15.68 3.85 -11.15
N GLU A 269 16.87 3.81 -11.73
CA GLU A 269 18.14 3.76 -11.01
C GLU A 269 18.47 5.07 -10.25
N ALA A 270 17.92 6.20 -10.70
CA ALA A 270 18.08 7.51 -10.05
C ALA A 270 16.89 7.88 -9.14
N ALA A 271 15.80 7.12 -9.20
CA ALA A 271 14.62 7.31 -8.36
C ALA A 271 14.80 6.69 -6.97
N VAL A 272 14.08 7.19 -5.97
CA VAL A 272 14.20 6.72 -4.58
C VAL A 272 13.12 5.68 -4.24
N PRO A 273 13.39 4.68 -3.40
CA PRO A 273 12.36 3.74 -2.95
C PRO A 273 11.16 4.45 -2.34
N PHE A 274 9.96 4.01 -2.70
CA PHE A 274 8.72 4.50 -2.12
C PHE A 274 8.59 4.04 -0.66
N ALA A 275 8.38 4.98 0.26
CA ALA A 275 8.23 4.70 1.67
C ALA A 275 6.79 4.34 2.10
N GLY A 276 5.81 4.40 1.19
CA GLY A 276 4.42 4.07 1.48
C GLY A 276 4.05 2.62 1.18
N PHE A 277 3.11 2.04 1.93
CA PHE A 277 2.51 0.71 1.71
C PHE A 277 3.49 -0.37 1.24
N GLY A 278 4.47 -0.71 2.09
CA GLY A 278 5.47 -1.72 1.79
C GLY A 278 4.84 -3.04 1.38
N MET A 279 5.28 -3.60 0.25
CA MET A 279 4.75 -4.84 -0.31
C MET A 279 5.88 -5.62 -0.96
N THR A 280 6.14 -6.83 -0.49
CA THR A 280 7.13 -7.73 -1.12
C THR A 280 6.61 -8.22 -2.47
N GLY A 281 7.52 -8.49 -3.41
CA GLY A 281 7.21 -8.81 -4.81
C GLY A 281 6.74 -7.62 -5.66
N ARG A 282 6.73 -6.38 -5.12
CA ARG A 282 6.48 -5.14 -5.87
C ARG A 282 7.54 -4.11 -5.52
N GLU A 283 8.09 -3.47 -6.54
CA GLU A 283 9.02 -2.36 -6.37
C GLU A 283 8.39 -1.08 -6.91
N ILE A 284 8.43 -0.03 -6.09
CA ILE A 284 8.01 1.32 -6.47
C ILE A 284 9.17 2.27 -6.16
N ARG A 285 9.56 3.07 -7.14
CA ARG A 285 10.55 4.13 -6.98
C ARG A 285 9.99 5.47 -7.46
N VAL A 286 10.09 6.49 -6.61
CA VAL A 286 9.55 7.82 -6.88
C VAL A 286 10.64 8.71 -7.46
N VAL A 287 10.35 9.33 -8.60
CA VAL A 287 11.24 10.27 -9.27
C VAL A 287 11.40 11.52 -8.40
N GLU A 288 12.64 11.98 -8.25
CA GLU A 288 13.01 13.20 -7.49
C GLU A 288 12.52 13.23 -6.02
N ALA A 289 12.21 12.07 -5.44
CA ALA A 289 11.60 11.98 -4.11
C ALA A 289 10.38 12.91 -3.96
N ALA A 290 9.56 12.98 -5.02
CA ALA A 290 8.39 13.85 -5.09
C ALA A 290 7.26 13.48 -4.11
N TYR A 291 7.27 12.24 -3.60
CA TYR A 291 6.38 11.76 -2.56
C TYR A 291 7.13 11.81 -1.22
N ASP A 292 6.89 12.87 -0.45
CA ASP A 292 7.61 13.17 0.78
C ASP A 292 6.63 13.37 1.95
N PRO A 293 6.92 12.84 3.15
CA PRO A 293 6.09 13.06 4.33
C PRO A 293 6.14 14.50 4.87
N ASP A 294 7.16 15.30 4.56
CA ASP A 294 7.29 16.69 4.98
C ASP A 294 6.25 17.57 4.26
N PRO A 295 5.23 18.09 4.97
CA PRO A 295 4.18 18.91 4.38
C PRO A 295 4.67 20.31 3.95
N ASP A 296 5.91 20.68 4.26
CA ASP A 296 6.53 21.92 3.83
C ASP A 296 7.46 21.73 2.61
N ARG A 297 7.67 20.49 2.14
CA ARG A 297 8.40 20.19 0.91
C ARG A 297 7.52 20.42 -0.32
N LEU A 298 7.51 21.66 -0.78
CA LEU A 298 6.69 22.08 -1.91
C LEU A 298 7.22 21.56 -3.26
N GLY A 299 6.32 21.42 -4.23
CA GLY A 299 6.67 21.08 -5.61
C GLY A 299 5.52 21.28 -6.60
N PRO A 300 5.76 21.05 -7.90
CA PRO A 300 4.68 21.02 -8.88
C PRO A 300 3.67 19.92 -8.54
N PRO A 301 2.41 20.03 -8.99
CA PRO A 301 1.37 19.04 -8.69
C PRO A 301 1.51 17.77 -9.55
N VAL A 302 2.69 17.17 -9.52
CA VAL A 302 3.09 16.02 -10.33
C VAL A 302 3.74 14.98 -9.42
N ILE A 303 3.48 13.70 -9.62
CA ILE A 303 4.27 12.62 -9.01
C ILE A 303 4.53 11.58 -10.09
N ASP A 304 5.80 11.38 -10.42
CA ASP A 304 6.21 10.33 -11.34
C ASP A 304 6.82 9.17 -10.55
N ALA A 305 6.38 7.96 -10.86
CA ALA A 305 6.81 6.75 -10.16
C ALA A 305 7.08 5.61 -11.14
N TRP A 306 8.22 4.96 -10.96
CA TRP A 306 8.54 3.70 -11.61
C TRP A 306 7.98 2.56 -10.77
N VAL A 307 7.25 1.65 -11.41
CA VAL A 307 6.62 0.49 -10.78
C VAL A 307 6.98 -0.77 -11.55
N ARG A 308 7.32 -1.85 -10.84
CA ARG A 308 7.43 -3.20 -11.42
C ARG A 308 7.07 -4.25 -10.37
N PHE A 309 6.73 -5.45 -10.84
CA PHE A 309 6.49 -6.61 -10.00
C PHE A 309 7.59 -7.65 -10.20
N ARG A 310 7.83 -8.49 -9.20
CA ARG A 310 8.81 -9.57 -9.34
C ARG A 310 8.31 -10.65 -10.29
N ASP A 311 7.04 -11.03 -10.14
CA ASP A 311 6.48 -12.22 -10.75
C ASP A 311 5.39 -11.85 -11.77
N ASP A 312 5.42 -12.51 -12.94
CA ASP A 312 4.35 -12.41 -13.92
C ASP A 312 3.10 -13.16 -13.40
N PRO A 313 1.91 -12.52 -13.35
CA PRO A 313 0.68 -13.21 -12.95
C PRO A 313 0.20 -14.24 -14.00
N GLY A 314 0.79 -14.30 -15.19
CA GLY A 314 0.56 -15.29 -16.23
C GLY A 314 -0.59 -14.95 -17.17
N GLU A 315 -1.70 -14.43 -16.65
CA GLU A 315 -2.88 -14.05 -17.44
C GLU A 315 -2.83 -12.57 -17.89
N PRO A 316 -3.09 -12.25 -19.18
CA PRO A 316 -3.05 -10.87 -19.67
C PRO A 316 -3.98 -9.92 -18.91
N TYR A 317 -5.17 -10.37 -18.53
CA TYR A 317 -6.12 -9.55 -17.77
C TYR A 317 -5.63 -9.27 -16.34
N LEU A 318 -4.81 -10.14 -15.74
CA LEU A 318 -4.21 -9.87 -14.44
C LEU A 318 -3.10 -8.83 -14.53
N ARG A 319 -2.32 -8.81 -15.63
CA ARG A 319 -1.35 -7.73 -15.89
C ARG A 319 -2.04 -6.38 -16.01
N ALA A 320 -3.13 -6.31 -16.81
CA ALA A 320 -3.96 -5.11 -16.93
C ALA A 320 -4.58 -4.68 -15.58
N ALA A 321 -5.05 -5.64 -14.78
CA ALA A 321 -5.62 -5.38 -13.46
C ALA A 321 -4.58 -4.84 -12.45
N LEU A 322 -3.36 -5.42 -12.41
CA LEU A 322 -2.26 -4.90 -11.57
C LEU A 322 -1.82 -3.49 -12.01
N LEU A 323 -1.76 -3.24 -13.33
CA LEU A 323 -1.51 -1.91 -13.87
C LEU A 323 -2.57 -0.92 -13.38
N ALA A 324 -3.86 -1.30 -13.51
CA ALA A 324 -4.99 -0.47 -13.11
C ALA A 324 -5.02 -0.19 -11.61
N GLN A 325 -4.67 -1.17 -10.77
CA GLN A 325 -4.63 -1.02 -9.32
C GLN A 325 -3.74 0.15 -8.90
N SER A 326 -2.60 0.34 -9.57
CA SER A 326 -1.65 1.38 -9.24
C SER A 326 -2.13 2.80 -9.59
N THR A 327 -3.11 2.96 -10.48
CA THR A 327 -3.54 4.27 -11.02
C THR A 327 -4.14 5.22 -9.98
N THR A 328 -4.68 4.70 -8.86
CA THR A 328 -5.40 5.53 -7.87
C THR A 328 -4.53 6.05 -6.72
N HIS A 329 -3.23 5.72 -6.66
CA HIS A 329 -2.37 6.08 -5.51
C HIS A 329 -1.90 7.54 -5.51
N TRP A 330 -1.86 8.19 -6.67
CA TRP A 330 -0.97 9.35 -6.84
C TRP A 330 -1.66 10.70 -6.77
N THR A 331 -2.92 10.78 -7.21
CA THR A 331 -3.58 12.08 -7.49
C THR A 331 -3.74 12.95 -6.24
N ILE A 332 -4.04 12.34 -5.09
CA ILE A 332 -4.20 13.07 -3.82
C ILE A 332 -2.86 13.68 -3.39
N ALA A 333 -1.83 12.85 -3.29
CA ALA A 333 -0.48 13.28 -2.96
C ALA A 333 0.05 14.37 -3.92
N ALA A 334 -0.11 14.16 -5.24
CA ALA A 334 0.29 15.14 -6.25
C ALA A 334 -0.45 16.47 -6.07
N ALA A 335 -1.75 16.44 -5.77
CA ALA A 335 -2.55 17.66 -5.55
C ALA A 335 -2.13 18.44 -4.30
N MET A 336 -1.55 17.79 -3.29
CA MET A 336 -1.09 18.43 -2.06
C MET A 336 0.27 19.14 -2.23
N ARG A 337 1.15 18.66 -3.12
CA ARG A 337 2.53 19.17 -3.27
C ARG A 337 2.67 20.70 -3.38
N PRO A 338 1.80 21.45 -4.07
CA PRO A 338 1.97 22.91 -4.17
C PRO A 338 1.58 23.68 -2.91
N HIS A 339 0.97 23.03 -1.91
CA HIS A 339 0.29 23.70 -0.79
C HIS A 339 1.00 23.45 0.52
N ARG A 340 1.52 24.52 1.13
CA ARG A 340 2.22 24.49 2.42
C ARG A 340 1.35 23.90 3.53
N GLY A 341 1.92 23.01 4.33
CA GLY A 341 1.26 22.41 5.48
C GLY A 341 0.30 21.26 5.12
N LEU A 342 0.17 20.95 3.82
CA LEU A 342 -0.58 19.81 3.32
C LEU A 342 0.40 18.76 2.78
N GLY A 343 0.15 17.50 3.12
CA GLY A 343 0.95 16.36 2.66
C GLY A 343 0.29 15.05 3.08
N GLU A 344 0.73 13.93 2.51
CA GLU A 344 0.16 12.60 2.80
C GLU A 344 0.32 12.21 4.27
N ALA A 345 1.33 12.74 4.98
CA ALA A 345 1.46 12.58 6.43
C ALA A 345 0.25 13.14 7.22
N ARG A 346 -0.57 14.01 6.61
CA ARG A 346 -1.80 14.58 7.19
C ARG A 346 -3.06 13.82 6.77
N ALA A 347 -2.96 12.93 5.78
CA ALA A 347 -4.08 12.12 5.30
C ALA A 347 -4.59 11.19 6.40
N HIS A 348 -5.91 11.15 6.55
CA HIS A 348 -6.63 10.42 7.60
C HIS A 348 -6.28 10.82 9.05
N ILE A 349 -5.49 11.89 9.24
CA ILE A 349 -5.23 12.51 10.54
C ILE A 349 -6.02 13.81 10.63
N THR A 350 -5.64 14.82 9.83
CA THR A 350 -6.36 16.10 9.78
C THR A 350 -7.14 16.30 8.49
N LEU A 351 -6.87 15.46 7.48
CA LEU A 351 -7.53 15.50 6.18
C LEU A 351 -8.28 14.20 5.91
N SER A 352 -9.56 14.29 5.58
CA SER A 352 -10.33 13.23 4.95
C SER A 352 -9.98 13.18 3.46
N THR A 353 -9.42 12.05 3.04
CA THR A 353 -8.97 11.79 1.68
C THR A 353 -9.66 10.55 1.13
N GLY A 354 -10.03 10.56 -0.14
CA GLY A 354 -10.66 9.39 -0.76
C GLY A 354 -10.76 9.51 -2.27
N ILE A 355 -10.58 8.40 -2.97
CA ILE A 355 -10.76 8.34 -4.42
C ILE A 355 -12.25 8.15 -4.71
N MET A 356 -12.82 9.05 -5.51
CA MET A 356 -14.26 9.05 -5.81
C MET A 356 -14.57 8.42 -7.17
N LYS A 357 -13.67 8.60 -8.14
CA LYS A 357 -13.82 8.07 -9.50
C LYS A 357 -12.47 7.78 -10.12
N ALA A 358 -12.39 6.71 -10.91
CA ALA A 358 -11.26 6.41 -11.77
C ALA A 358 -11.76 5.97 -13.15
N ASP A 359 -11.12 6.48 -14.20
CA ASP A 359 -11.29 6.04 -15.59
C ASP A 359 -9.93 5.59 -16.10
N VAL A 360 -9.84 4.40 -16.70
CA VAL A 360 -8.61 3.87 -17.31
C VAL A 360 -8.90 3.38 -18.72
N ALA A 361 -7.99 3.66 -19.66
CA ALA A 361 -7.95 3.09 -20.99
C ALA A 361 -6.59 2.38 -21.19
N PHE A 362 -6.63 1.18 -21.75
CA PHE A 362 -5.47 0.36 -22.06
C PHE A 362 -5.19 0.44 -23.56
N HIS A 363 -3.96 0.78 -23.90
CA HIS A 363 -3.51 1.08 -25.26
C HIS A 363 -2.57 0.03 -25.82
N ASP A 364 -1.80 -0.63 -24.95
CA ASP A 364 -0.81 -1.63 -25.35
C ASP A 364 -0.66 -2.71 -24.26
N ASP A 365 -0.12 -3.85 -24.66
CA ASP A 365 0.24 -4.92 -23.73
C ASP A 365 1.56 -4.58 -23.02
N VAL A 366 1.63 -4.98 -21.75
CA VAL A 366 2.79 -4.75 -20.89
C VAL A 366 3.31 -6.04 -20.26
N ASP A 367 4.62 -6.08 -20.12
CA ASP A 367 5.27 -6.93 -19.13
C ASP A 367 5.33 -6.15 -17.82
N ILE A 368 4.61 -6.62 -16.80
CA ILE A 368 4.56 -5.96 -15.49
C ILE A 368 5.84 -6.21 -14.66
N THR A 369 6.69 -7.15 -15.10
CA THR A 369 7.98 -7.42 -14.47
C THR A 369 9.07 -6.44 -14.88
N GLU A 370 8.85 -5.77 -16.02
CA GLU A 370 9.63 -4.64 -16.47
C GLU A 370 9.16 -3.33 -15.84
N TRP A 371 10.03 -2.33 -15.84
CA TRP A 371 9.72 -1.02 -15.30
C TRP A 371 8.65 -0.29 -16.11
N LEU A 372 7.60 0.14 -15.41
CA LEU A 372 6.53 1.00 -15.90
C LEU A 372 6.59 2.38 -15.24
N LEU A 373 6.66 3.44 -16.04
CA LEU A 373 6.60 4.82 -15.56
C LEU A 373 5.14 5.27 -15.48
N TYR A 374 4.67 5.53 -14.26
CA TYR A 374 3.42 6.22 -13.99
C TYR A 374 3.70 7.71 -13.88
N SER A 375 3.31 8.49 -14.88
CA SER A 375 3.37 9.94 -14.83
C SER A 375 2.02 10.51 -14.43
N ASN A 376 1.97 11.23 -13.30
CA ASN A 376 0.72 11.68 -12.69
C ASN A 376 0.72 13.17 -12.50
N ARG A 377 -0.32 13.85 -12.97
CA ARG A 377 -0.51 15.29 -12.76
C ARG A 377 -1.88 15.56 -12.14
N ALA A 378 -1.89 16.24 -11.00
CA ALA A 378 -3.08 16.87 -10.46
C ALA A 378 -3.26 18.26 -11.09
N PHE A 379 -4.07 18.35 -12.14
CA PHE A 379 -4.24 19.60 -12.88
C PHE A 379 -5.27 20.55 -12.27
N TRP A 380 -6.06 20.10 -11.29
CA TRP A 380 -7.00 20.95 -10.58
C TRP A 380 -7.22 20.50 -9.14
N SER A 381 -7.28 21.46 -8.21
CA SER A 381 -7.66 21.24 -6.82
C SER A 381 -8.50 22.42 -6.31
N GLY A 382 -9.61 22.14 -5.65
CA GLY A 382 -10.50 23.16 -5.11
C GLY A 382 -11.83 22.59 -4.62
N ARG A 383 -12.56 23.36 -3.81
CA ARG A 383 -13.89 22.98 -3.30
C ARG A 383 -13.93 21.59 -2.63
N GLY A 384 -12.85 21.21 -1.96
CA GLY A 384 -12.73 19.91 -1.28
C GLY A 384 -12.46 18.72 -2.21
N LEU A 385 -11.97 18.98 -3.42
CA LEU A 385 -11.72 17.99 -4.47
C LEU A 385 -10.34 18.21 -5.11
N ALA A 386 -9.82 17.14 -5.71
CA ALA A 386 -8.69 17.14 -6.61
C ALA A 386 -9.02 16.34 -7.87
N GLN A 387 -8.53 16.80 -9.02
CA GLN A 387 -8.66 16.14 -10.30
C GLN A 387 -7.27 15.95 -10.91
N GLY A 388 -6.99 14.72 -11.33
CA GLY A 388 -5.74 14.35 -11.98
C GLY A 388 -5.94 13.52 -13.24
N ASP A 389 -4.89 13.49 -14.04
CA ASP A 389 -4.69 12.59 -15.17
C ASP A 389 -3.34 11.88 -15.02
N GLY A 390 -3.19 10.75 -15.72
CA GLY A 390 -1.92 10.06 -15.78
C GLY A 390 -1.74 9.19 -17.01
N ARG A 391 -0.47 8.89 -17.30
CA ARG A 391 -0.03 8.02 -18.38
C ARG A 391 0.87 6.94 -17.78
N VAL A 392 0.77 5.73 -18.32
CA VAL A 392 1.68 4.63 -18.00
C VAL A 392 2.51 4.34 -19.23
N PHE A 393 3.82 4.47 -19.11
CA PHE A 393 4.77 4.15 -20.17
C PHE A 393 5.60 2.93 -19.80
N THR A 394 5.93 2.11 -20.78
CA THR A 394 6.99 1.11 -20.64
C THR A 394 8.36 1.78 -20.70
N ARG A 395 9.41 1.10 -20.21
CA ARG A 395 10.78 1.64 -20.21
C ARG A 395 11.30 2.06 -21.60
N ASP A 396 10.83 1.41 -22.67
CA ASP A 396 11.15 1.73 -24.07
C ASP A 396 10.30 2.87 -24.65
N GLY A 397 9.40 3.46 -23.86
CA GLY A 397 8.62 4.65 -24.21
C GLY A 397 7.26 4.38 -24.87
N ARG A 398 6.80 3.12 -24.97
CA ARG A 398 5.44 2.83 -25.46
C ARG A 398 4.41 3.27 -24.41
N LEU A 399 3.32 3.89 -24.87
CA LEU A 399 2.21 4.27 -24.01
C LEU A 399 1.31 3.06 -23.77
N ALA A 400 1.34 2.52 -22.56
CA ALA A 400 0.57 1.34 -22.17
C ALA A 400 -0.88 1.67 -21.77
N ALA A 401 -1.06 2.77 -21.03
CA ALA A 401 -2.37 3.17 -20.54
C ALA A 401 -2.46 4.67 -20.28
N SER A 402 -3.69 5.18 -20.21
CA SER A 402 -4.00 6.53 -19.73
C SER A 402 -5.18 6.49 -18.77
N TYR A 403 -5.21 7.38 -17.80
CA TYR A 403 -6.30 7.43 -16.81
C TYR A 403 -6.60 8.83 -16.32
N THR A 404 -7.79 8.98 -15.73
CA THR A 404 -8.18 10.16 -14.95
C THR A 404 -8.72 9.73 -13.60
N VAL A 405 -8.43 10.52 -12.58
CA VAL A 405 -8.87 10.26 -11.20
C VAL A 405 -9.49 11.53 -10.62
N GLN A 406 -10.64 11.36 -9.99
CA GLN A 406 -11.25 12.39 -9.14
C GLN A 406 -11.16 11.93 -7.69
N ALA A 407 -10.65 12.82 -6.84
CA ALA A 407 -10.46 12.56 -5.43
C ALA A 407 -11.09 13.65 -4.56
N MET A 408 -11.42 13.27 -3.33
CA MET A 408 -11.81 14.15 -2.25
C MET A 408 -10.60 14.46 -1.39
N VAL A 409 -10.45 15.73 -1.03
CA VAL A 409 -9.50 16.20 -0.01
C VAL A 409 -10.21 17.26 0.82
N ARG A 410 -10.56 16.94 2.07
CA ARG A 410 -11.33 17.82 2.96
C ARG A 410 -10.74 17.80 4.35
N GLU A 411 -10.82 18.90 5.08
CA GLU A 411 -10.52 18.90 6.52
C GLU A 411 -11.58 18.09 7.28
N PHE A 412 -11.16 17.43 8.35
CA PHE A 412 -12.12 16.86 9.29
C PHE A 412 -12.86 17.98 10.04
N ALA A 413 -14.19 17.94 9.99
CA ALA A 413 -15.01 18.85 10.81
C ALA A 413 -14.95 18.49 12.31
N VAL A 414 -14.61 17.24 12.62
CA VAL A 414 -14.43 16.68 13.97
C VAL A 414 -13.36 15.58 13.87
N GLU A 415 -12.48 15.46 14.86
CA GLU A 415 -11.43 14.43 14.91
C GLU A 415 -11.96 13.02 14.58
N PRO A 416 -11.27 12.22 13.73
CA PRO A 416 -11.76 10.91 13.29
C PRO A 416 -12.12 9.96 14.43
N ALA A 417 -11.36 10.00 15.52
CA ALA A 417 -11.60 9.19 16.72
C ALA A 417 -12.96 9.48 17.39
N ALA A 418 -13.52 10.68 17.18
CA ALA A 418 -14.80 11.12 17.74
C ALA A 418 -15.99 10.92 16.78
N MET A 419 -15.77 10.58 15.51
CA MET A 419 -16.84 10.44 14.50
C MET A 419 -17.60 9.10 14.55
N GLY A 420 -17.12 8.12 15.33
CA GLY A 420 -17.72 6.79 15.42
C GLY A 420 -17.60 5.97 14.13
N ARG A 421 -17.88 4.66 14.19
CA ARG A 421 -17.90 3.76 13.01
C ARG A 421 -19.32 3.67 12.42
N ASP A 422 -19.96 4.80 12.10
CA ASP A 422 -21.32 4.80 11.54
C ASP A 422 -21.32 4.71 10.00
N SER A 423 -22.31 3.96 9.50
CA SER A 423 -22.77 3.75 8.14
C SER A 423 -22.97 4.99 7.26
N GLY A 424 -23.01 6.21 7.82
CA GLY A 424 -23.20 7.47 7.11
C GLY A 424 -21.91 8.17 6.65
N THR A 425 -20.73 7.69 7.04
CA THR A 425 -19.46 8.26 6.59
C THR A 425 -19.00 7.64 5.26
N ALA A 426 -18.57 8.49 4.33
CA ALA A 426 -18.02 8.07 3.03
C ALA A 426 -16.56 7.58 3.14
N MET A 427 -16.11 7.16 4.32
CA MET A 427 -14.76 6.65 4.57
C MET A 427 -14.79 5.19 4.97
#